data_AF-A0A8S4QD01-F1
#
_entry.id   AF-A0A8S4QD01-F1
#
_cell.length_a   1.000
_cell.length_b   1.000
_cell.length_c   1.000
_cell.angle_alpha   90.00
_cell.angle_beta   90.00
_cell.angle_gamma   90.00
#
_symmetry.space_group_name_H-M   'P 1'
#
loop_
_entity.id
_entity.type
_entity.pdbx_description
1 polymer ?
#
loop_
_entity_poly.entity_id
_entity_poly.type
_entity_poly.pdbx_seq_one_letter_code
_entity_poly.pdbx_strand_id
1 'polypeptide(L)'
;MRPLCGPSGRRGPGSKQQRYKHRLPRGIYLNHDDLVAMATGPQPGDASQPGLVNQGEAMLKAMDREIISLKRQVQQHKQQLSAMKRKVGDAGVEELRPGEPPAKINSRWTNDELLMAVTAVRKYGVYRI
;
A
#
# COMPACT_ATOMS: atom_id res chain seq x y z
N MET A 1 -9.29 -3.46 19.31
CA MET A 1 -10.75 -3.37 19.10
C MET A 1 -11.47 -3.69 20.40
N ARG A 2 -11.79 -2.67 21.21
CA ARG A 2 -12.58 -2.85 22.43
C ARG A 2 -14.07 -2.91 22.05
N PRO A 3 -14.83 -3.94 22.44
CA PRO A 3 -16.24 -4.02 22.10
C PRO A 3 -17.05 -2.89 22.74
N LEU A 4 -17.96 -2.28 21.97
CA LEU A 4 -18.92 -1.25 22.43
C LEU A 4 -20.03 -1.79 23.35
N CYS A 5 -19.95 -3.05 23.80
CA CYS A 5 -20.96 -3.67 24.65
C CYS A 5 -20.34 -4.03 26.00
N GLY A 6 -20.95 -3.54 27.09
CA GLY A 6 -20.64 -3.93 28.46
C GLY A 6 -20.78 -5.44 28.69
N PRO A 7 -20.32 -5.96 29.85
CA PRO A 7 -20.17 -7.38 30.08
C PRO A 7 -21.50 -8.10 29.86
N SER A 8 -21.49 -9.08 28.95
CA SER A 8 -22.64 -9.92 28.66
C SER A 8 -23.01 -10.73 29.91
N GLY A 9 -23.97 -10.21 30.68
CA GLY A 9 -24.56 -10.92 31.80
C GLY A 9 -25.07 -12.30 31.37
N ARG A 10 -24.67 -13.31 32.16
CA ARG A 10 -25.03 -14.74 32.06
C ARG A 10 -26.42 -14.96 31.44
N ARG A 11 -26.52 -15.60 30.27
CA ARG A 11 -27.79 -16.20 29.81
C ARG A 11 -27.59 -17.53 29.07
N GLY A 12 -28.47 -18.47 29.43
CA GLY A 12 -28.46 -19.90 29.12
C GLY A 12 -28.73 -20.30 27.65
N PRO A 13 -29.02 -21.59 27.41
CA PRO A 13 -28.88 -22.22 26.10
C PRO A 13 -30.03 -21.85 25.16
N GLY A 14 -29.85 -20.76 24.40
CA GLY A 14 -30.78 -20.34 23.34
C GLY A 14 -30.23 -19.24 22.41
N SER A 15 -28.93 -18.93 22.46
CA SER A 15 -28.34 -17.67 21.98
C SER A 15 -28.03 -17.58 20.47
N LYS A 16 -28.65 -18.41 19.62
CA LYS A 16 -28.36 -18.39 18.17
C LYS A 16 -29.06 -17.23 17.43
N GLN A 17 -30.20 -16.72 17.91
CA GLN A 17 -30.90 -15.57 17.29
C GLN A 17 -30.38 -14.18 17.70
N GLN A 18 -29.52 -14.06 18.71
CA GLN A 18 -29.16 -12.75 19.28
C GLN A 18 -27.97 -12.07 18.60
N ARG A 19 -27.19 -12.79 17.80
CA ARG A 19 -26.00 -12.22 17.12
C ARG A 19 -26.34 -11.22 16.01
N TYR A 20 -27.54 -11.30 15.42
CA TYR A 20 -27.98 -10.40 14.35
C TYR A 20 -28.54 -9.07 14.85
N LYS A 21 -28.88 -8.93 16.13
CA LYS A 21 -29.47 -7.70 16.69
C LYS A 21 -28.45 -6.63 17.10
N HIS A 22 -27.15 -6.91 16.97
CA HIS A 22 -26.08 -5.98 17.38
C HIS A 22 -25.22 -5.47 16.22
N ARG A 23 -25.52 -5.83 14.97
CA ARG A 23 -24.80 -5.30 13.82
C ARG A 23 -25.56 -4.10 13.27
N LEU A 24 -24.86 -2.99 13.09
CA LEU A 24 -25.40 -1.80 12.44
C LEU A 24 -25.88 -2.14 11.03
N PRO A 25 -26.84 -1.38 10.48
CA PRO A 25 -27.25 -1.54 9.08
C PRO A 25 -26.03 -1.51 8.15
N ARG A 26 -26.12 -2.24 7.02
CA ARG A 26 -25.02 -2.24 6.03
C ARG A 26 -24.72 -0.80 5.59
N GLY A 27 -23.44 -0.46 5.54
CA GLY A 27 -22.98 0.89 5.20
C GLY A 27 -22.88 1.85 6.39
N ILE A 28 -23.33 1.45 7.58
CA ILE A 28 -23.14 2.24 8.80
C ILE A 28 -21.94 1.71 9.57
N TYR A 29 -21.00 2.61 9.86
CA TYR A 29 -19.78 2.33 10.60
C TYR A 29 -19.75 3.20 11.85
N LEU A 30 -19.57 2.58 13.02
CA LEU A 30 -19.35 3.27 14.29
C LEU A 30 -18.22 2.55 15.03
N ASN A 31 -17.19 3.30 15.42
CA ASN A 31 -16.07 2.82 16.22
C ASN A 31 -15.98 3.61 17.53
N HIS A 32 -15.48 2.98 18.59
CA HIS A 32 -15.30 3.64 19.88
C HIS A 32 -14.31 4.80 19.79
N ASP A 33 -13.18 4.60 19.11
CA ASP A 33 -12.13 5.61 19.01
C ASP A 33 -12.65 6.87 18.28
N ASP A 34 -13.44 6.70 17.22
CA ASP A 34 -14.05 7.81 16.48
C ASP A 34 -15.07 8.57 17.33
N LEU A 35 -15.88 7.84 18.13
CA LEU A 35 -16.86 8.44 19.04
C LEU A 35 -16.18 9.26 20.14
N VAL A 36 -15.10 8.73 20.72
CA VAL A 36 -14.30 9.45 21.72
C VAL A 36 -13.68 10.68 21.07
N ALA A 37 -13.04 10.55 19.91
CA ALA A 37 -12.39 11.65 19.20
C ALA A 37 -13.36 12.80 18.88
N MET A 38 -14.59 12.48 18.47
CA MET A 38 -15.64 13.48 18.23
C MET A 38 -16.16 14.12 19.51
N ALA A 39 -16.24 13.37 20.62
CA ALA A 39 -16.77 13.87 21.89
C ALA A 39 -15.78 14.68 22.72
N THR A 40 -14.46 14.52 22.51
CA THR A 40 -13.42 15.29 23.22
C THR A 40 -13.25 16.73 22.75
N GLY A 41 -13.96 17.15 21.71
CA GLY A 41 -13.81 18.46 21.10
C GLY A 41 -14.97 19.43 21.32
N PRO A 42 -14.86 20.65 20.78
CA PRO A 42 -15.92 21.66 20.88
C PRO A 42 -17.24 21.14 20.32
N GLN A 43 -18.28 21.19 21.15
CA GLN A 43 -19.59 20.61 20.83
C GLN A 43 -20.55 21.68 20.29
N PRO A 44 -21.48 21.34 19.39
CA PRO A 44 -22.45 22.30 18.87
C PRO A 44 -23.30 22.87 20.01
N GLY A 45 -23.21 24.19 20.23
CA GLY A 45 -23.94 24.89 21.29
C GLY A 45 -23.14 25.23 22.54
N ASP A 46 -21.85 24.86 22.61
CA ASP A 46 -20.97 25.35 23.67
C ASP A 46 -20.67 26.84 23.41
N ALA A 47 -21.41 27.71 24.10
CA ALA A 47 -21.50 29.14 23.83
C ALA A 47 -20.24 29.95 24.22
N SER A 48 -19.16 29.28 24.63
CA SER A 48 -18.01 29.97 25.21
C SER A 48 -17.18 30.76 24.21
N GLN A 49 -17.22 30.46 22.90
CA GLN A 49 -16.54 31.27 21.87
C GLN A 49 -17.24 31.23 20.50
N PRO A 50 -17.78 32.35 19.98
CA PRO A 50 -18.32 32.42 18.64
C PRO A 50 -17.20 32.23 17.60
N GLY A 51 -17.36 31.24 16.70
CA GLY A 51 -16.44 30.98 15.59
C GLY A 51 -15.63 29.68 15.70
N LEU A 52 -15.74 28.93 16.79
CA LEU A 52 -15.06 27.64 16.92
C LEU A 52 -15.82 26.57 16.12
N VAL A 53 -15.12 25.93 15.17
CA VAL A 53 -15.65 24.85 14.33
C VAL A 53 -15.85 23.61 15.21
N ASN A 54 -17.02 22.96 15.14
CA ASN A 54 -17.25 21.76 15.91
C ASN A 54 -16.26 20.64 15.50
N GLN A 55 -15.95 19.73 16.43
CA GLN A 55 -14.92 18.70 16.22
C GLN A 55 -15.18 17.84 14.97
N GLY A 56 -16.44 17.50 14.69
CA GLY A 56 -16.81 16.71 13.51
C GLY A 56 -16.55 17.44 12.20
N GLU A 57 -16.87 18.73 12.12
CA GLU A 57 -16.61 19.57 10.96
C GLU A 57 -15.11 19.80 10.75
N ALA A 58 -14.33 19.93 11.83
CA ALA A 58 -12.87 20.00 11.75
C ALA A 58 -12.25 18.72 11.17
N MET A 59 -12.75 17.55 11.59
CA MET A 59 -12.32 16.25 11.03
C MET A 59 -12.67 16.12 9.55
N LEU A 60 -13.89 16.51 9.14
CA LEU A 60 -14.29 16.50 7.73
C LEU A 60 -13.38 17.40 6.87
N LYS A 61 -13.11 18.63 7.32
CA LYS A 61 -12.19 19.55 6.62
C LYS A 61 -10.76 19.00 6.54
N ALA A 62 -10.29 18.28 7.56
CA ALA A 62 -8.97 17.65 7.53
C ALA A 62 -8.91 16.53 6.47
N MET A 63 -9.94 15.68 6.41
CA MET A 63 -10.05 14.64 5.38
C MET A 63 -10.14 15.23 3.97
N ASP A 64 -10.88 16.32 3.77
CA ASP A 64 -10.94 16.99 2.46
C ASP A 64 -9.56 17.49 1.99
N ARG A 65 -8.77 18.07 2.91
CA ARG A 65 -7.39 18.48 2.62
C ARG A 65 -6.50 17.30 2.26
N GLU A 66 -6.66 16.17 2.96
CA GLU A 66 -5.93 14.95 2.66
C GLU A 66 -6.30 14.40 1.28
N ILE A 67 -7.59 14.36 0.93
CA ILE A 67 -8.07 13.95 -0.40
C ILE A 67 -7.45 14.83 -1.50
N ILE A 68 -7.43 16.15 -1.31
CA ILE A 68 -6.81 17.09 -2.26
C ILE A 68 -5.30 16.82 -2.37
N SER A 69 -4.62 16.60 -1.26
CA SER A 69 -3.18 16.28 -1.22
C SER A 69 -2.87 15.00 -2.00
N LEU A 70 -3.62 13.93 -1.76
CA LEU A 70 -3.47 12.65 -2.44
C LEU A 70 -3.78 12.78 -3.94
N LYS A 71 -4.84 13.51 -4.32
CA LYS A 71 -5.15 13.78 -5.74
C LYS A 71 -4.00 14.47 -6.46
N ARG A 72 -3.37 15.46 -5.82
CA ARG A 72 -2.19 16.14 -6.36
C ARG A 72 -1.02 15.18 -6.53
N GLN A 73 -0.75 14.35 -5.53
CA GLN A 73 0.32 13.34 -5.59
C GLN A 73 0.10 12.34 -6.75
N VAL A 74 -1.13 11.88 -6.96
CA VAL A 74 -1.49 11.01 -8.10
C VAL A 74 -1.17 11.68 -9.44
N GLN A 75 -1.52 12.96 -9.62
CA GLN A 75 -1.21 13.67 -10.87
C GLN A 75 0.29 13.87 -11.06
N GLN A 76 1.03 14.19 -9.99
CA GLN A 76 2.48 14.30 -10.03
C GLN A 76 3.14 12.98 -10.45
N HIS A 77 2.75 11.86 -9.83
CA HIS A 77 3.28 10.55 -10.17
C HIS A 77 2.92 10.14 -11.61
N LYS A 78 1.68 10.43 -12.05
CA LYS A 78 1.27 10.19 -13.44
C LYS A 78 2.16 10.95 -14.44
N GLN A 79 2.51 12.20 -14.13
CA GLN A 79 3.41 12.98 -14.98
C GLN A 79 4.82 12.39 -15.02
N GLN A 80 5.37 12.01 -13.85
CA GLN A 80 6.68 11.36 -13.75
C GLN A 80 6.74 10.04 -14.53
N LEU A 81 5.73 9.18 -14.37
CA LEU A 81 5.61 7.91 -15.10
C LEU A 81 5.49 8.16 -16.61
N SER A 82 4.70 9.14 -17.04
CA SER A 82 4.58 9.50 -18.44
C SER A 82 5.91 9.98 -19.04
N ALA A 83 6.67 10.79 -18.29
CA ALA A 83 7.99 11.24 -18.70
C ALA A 83 8.99 10.08 -18.80
N MET A 84 9.01 9.20 -17.82
CA MET A 84 9.85 8.00 -17.83
C MET A 84 9.48 7.05 -18.96
N LYS A 85 8.18 6.85 -19.21
CA LYS A 85 7.68 6.01 -20.30
C LYS A 85 8.14 6.53 -21.67
N ARG A 86 8.13 7.85 -21.90
CA ARG A 86 8.70 8.42 -23.13
C ARG A 86 10.22 8.19 -23.22
N LYS A 87 10.94 8.44 -22.13
CA LYS A 87 12.41 8.27 -22.11
C LYS A 87 12.88 6.83 -22.37
N VAL A 88 12.17 5.84 -21.82
CA VAL A 88 12.59 4.42 -21.84
C VAL A 88 11.83 3.62 -22.89
N GLY A 89 10.55 3.93 -23.10
CA GLY A 89 9.64 3.13 -23.92
C GLY A 89 9.85 3.29 -25.43
N ASP A 90 10.40 4.42 -25.89
CA ASP A 90 10.58 4.65 -27.33
C ASP A 90 11.83 3.95 -27.88
N ALA A 91 12.86 3.74 -27.04
CA ALA A 91 14.12 3.10 -27.44
C ALA A 91 14.19 1.60 -27.07
N GLY A 92 13.47 1.18 -26.02
CA GLY A 92 13.55 -0.20 -25.52
C GLY A 92 15.00 -0.63 -25.21
N VAL A 93 15.26 -1.94 -25.20
CA VAL A 93 16.62 -2.51 -25.12
C VAL A 93 16.89 -3.53 -26.23
N GLU A 94 15.97 -3.65 -27.18
CA GLU A 94 16.09 -4.65 -28.27
C GLU A 94 17.28 -4.36 -29.18
N GLU A 95 17.56 -3.09 -29.47
CA GLU A 95 18.77 -2.69 -30.21
C GLU A 95 20.06 -2.99 -29.45
N LEU A 96 19.99 -3.09 -28.12
CA LEU A 96 21.11 -3.42 -27.26
C LEU A 96 21.23 -4.93 -26.99
N ARG A 97 20.25 -5.74 -27.43
CA ARG A 97 20.21 -7.18 -27.18
C ARG A 97 21.26 -7.87 -28.05
N PRO A 98 22.28 -8.53 -27.46
CA PRO A 98 23.22 -9.32 -28.24
C PRO A 98 22.52 -10.50 -28.90
N GLY A 99 22.99 -10.91 -30.09
CA GLY A 99 22.53 -12.14 -30.71
C GLY A 99 22.79 -13.35 -29.82
N GLU A 100 21.83 -14.28 -29.77
CA GLU A 100 21.93 -15.45 -28.91
C GLU A 100 22.89 -16.49 -29.53
N PRO A 101 23.96 -16.90 -28.82
CA PRO A 101 24.91 -17.86 -29.37
C PRO A 101 24.30 -19.26 -29.48
N PRO A 102 24.77 -20.10 -30.41
CA PRO A 102 24.25 -21.45 -30.59
C PRO A 102 24.47 -22.31 -29.33
N ALA A 103 23.38 -22.89 -28.81
CA ALA A 103 23.36 -23.62 -27.53
C ALA A 103 23.83 -25.09 -27.59
N LYS A 104 24.57 -25.50 -28.63
CA LYS A 104 25.03 -26.89 -28.75
C LYS A 104 26.24 -27.11 -27.85
N ILE A 105 26.06 -27.93 -26.81
CA ILE A 105 27.12 -28.32 -25.88
C ILE A 105 28.04 -29.35 -26.57
N ASN A 106 29.35 -29.15 -26.46
CA ASN A 106 30.38 -30.08 -26.92
C ASN A 106 31.16 -30.64 -25.72
N SER A 107 31.61 -31.90 -25.80
CA SER A 107 32.38 -32.56 -24.75
C SER A 107 33.89 -32.36 -24.87
N ARG A 108 34.40 -31.97 -26.05
CA ARG A 108 35.83 -31.73 -26.27
C ARG A 108 36.14 -30.24 -26.12
N TRP A 109 37.19 -29.94 -25.37
CA TRP A 109 37.69 -28.58 -25.15
C TRP A 109 38.82 -28.25 -26.14
N THR A 110 38.66 -27.13 -26.82
CA THR A 110 39.71 -26.50 -27.63
C THR A 110 40.62 -25.64 -26.76
N ASN A 111 41.84 -25.34 -27.25
CA ASN A 111 42.76 -24.46 -26.52
C ASN A 111 42.15 -23.05 -26.28
N ASP A 112 41.39 -22.52 -27.23
CA ASP A 112 40.74 -21.21 -27.10
C ASP A 112 39.68 -21.23 -25.99
N GLU A 113 38.86 -22.28 -25.91
CA GLU A 113 37.87 -22.43 -24.83
C GLU A 113 38.53 -22.56 -23.46
N LEU A 114 39.66 -23.25 -23.35
CA LEU A 114 40.43 -23.35 -22.10
C LEU A 114 40.97 -21.97 -21.66
N LEU A 115 41.52 -21.19 -22.59
CA LEU A 115 42.00 -19.84 -22.31
C LEU A 115 40.85 -18.89 -21.92
N MET A 116 39.70 -18.99 -22.59
CA MET A 116 38.49 -18.27 -22.22
C MET A 116 38.02 -18.65 -20.81
N ALA A 117 38.03 -19.95 -20.48
CA ALA A 117 37.61 -20.45 -19.16
C ALA A 117 38.51 -19.92 -18.04
N VAL A 118 39.84 -19.96 -18.21
CA VAL A 118 40.79 -19.41 -17.21
C VAL A 118 40.55 -17.90 -17.02
N THR A 119 40.32 -17.17 -18.11
CA THR A 119 40.05 -15.73 -18.06
C THR A 119 38.72 -15.43 -17.38
N ALA A 120 37.68 -16.22 -17.67
CA ALA A 120 36.37 -16.10 -17.05
C ALA A 120 36.42 -16.40 -15.55
N VAL A 121 37.10 -17.48 -15.12
CA VAL A 121 37.30 -17.79 -13.69
C VAL A 121 38.04 -16.66 -12.99
N ARG A 122 39.06 -16.07 -13.63
CA ARG A 122 39.77 -14.91 -13.08
C ARG A 122 38.87 -13.68 -12.92
N LYS A 123 37.97 -13.43 -13.88
CA LYS A 123 37.08 -12.24 -13.89
C LYS A 123 35.87 -12.39 -12.97
N TYR A 124 35.24 -13.56 -12.96
CA TYR A 124 33.94 -13.80 -12.32
C TYR A 124 34.05 -14.64 -11.04
N GLY A 125 35.22 -15.23 -10.78
CA GLY A 125 35.45 -16.09 -9.62
C GLY A 125 34.68 -17.41 -9.68
N VAL A 126 34.72 -18.15 -8.56
CA VAL A 126 33.86 -19.30 -8.32
C VAL A 126 33.06 -18.96 -7.07
N TYR A 127 31.77 -18.63 -7.24
CA TYR A 127 30.88 -18.47 -6.09
C TYR A 127 30.80 -19.82 -5.36
N ARG A 128 31.33 -19.89 -4.14
CA ARG A 128 31.01 -20.97 -3.22
C ARG A 128 29.59 -20.73 -2.73
N ILE A 129 28.69 -21.65 -3.07
CA ILE A 129 27.37 -21.80 -2.45
C ILE A 129 27.56 -22.49 -1.10
#